data_AF-A0A6V8E3Z6-F1
#
_entry.id   AF-A0A6V8E3Z6-F1
#
_cell.length_a   1.000
_cell.length_b   1.000
_cell.length_c   1.000
_cell.angle_alpha   90.00
_cell.angle_beta   90.00
_cell.angle_gamma   90.00
#
_symmetry.space_group_name_H-M   'P 1'
#
loop_
_entity.id
_entity.type
_entity.pdbx_description
1 polymer ?
#
loop_
_entity_poly.entity_id
_entity_poly.type
_entity_poly.pdbx_seq_one_letter_code
_entity_poly.pdbx_strand_id
1 'polypeptide(L)' 'IYSTASDSQPAVEIHVLQGEREFAKDNVTLGQFQLVGIPPAPRGVPQIEVTFDIDANG' A
#
# COMPACT_ATOMS: atom_id res chain seq x y z
N ILE A 1 -6.24 -8.52 -1.31
CA ILE A 1 -4.82 -8.97 -1.30
C ILE A 1 -4.10 -8.26 -2.43
N TYR A 2 -2.98 -7.61 -2.13
CA TYR A 2 -2.16 -6.84 -3.07
C TYR A 2 -0.88 -7.58 -3.43
N SER A 3 -0.13 -7.07 -4.41
CA SER A 3 1.16 -7.63 -4.82
C SER A 3 2.11 -6.54 -5.34
N THR A 4 3.33 -6.92 -5.69
CA THR A 4 4.33 -6.03 -6.29
C THR A 4 3.92 -5.57 -7.70
N ALA A 5 4.35 -4.38 -8.08
CA ALA A 5 4.11 -3.78 -9.40
C ALA A 5 5.25 -4.06 -10.39
N SER A 6 6.39 -4.59 -9.94
CA SER A 6 7.55 -4.92 -10.78
C SER A 6 8.26 -6.18 -10.29
N ASP A 7 9.01 -6.82 -11.19
CA ASP A 7 9.81 -8.01 -10.88
C ASP A 7 10.91 -7.67 -9.89
N SER A 8 11.15 -8.58 -8.94
CA SER A 8 12.17 -8.44 -7.90
C SER A 8 12.10 -7.11 -7.13
N GLN A 9 10.89 -6.55 -7.00
CA GLN A 9 10.65 -5.30 -6.28
C GLN A 9 10.95 -5.49 -4.79
N PRO A 10 11.93 -4.75 -4.22
CA PRO A 10 12.44 -5.00 -2.86
C PRO A 10 11.55 -4.43 -1.75
N ALA A 11 10.63 -3.52 -2.10
CA ALA A 11 9.73 -2.86 -1.17
C ALA A 11 8.45 -2.39 -1.87
N VAL A 12 7.34 -2.31 -1.13
CA VAL A 12 6.12 -1.61 -1.56
C VAL A 12 5.85 -0.39 -0.69
N GLU A 13 5.25 0.64 -1.28
CA GLU A 13 4.76 1.82 -0.59
C GLU A 13 3.24 1.76 -0.51
N ILE A 14 2.71 2.00 0.68
CA ILE A 14 1.28 2.01 1.00
C ILE A 14 0.94 3.43 1.40
N HIS A 15 0.31 4.17 0.49
CA HIS A 15 -0.13 5.54 0.71
C HIS A 15 -1.63 5.53 1.04
N VAL A 16 -1.96 5.97 2.25
CA VAL A 16 -3.33 6.02 2.76
C VAL A 16 -3.85 7.44 2.59
N LEU A 17 -5.00 7.59 1.94
CA LEU A 17 -5.61 8.89 1.67
C LEU A 17 -7.09 8.88 2.05
N GLN A 18 -7.61 10.05 2.40
CA GLN A 18 -9.02 10.32 2.67
C GLN A 18 -9.55 11.37 1.68
N GLY A 19 -10.66 11.04 1.02
CA GLY A 19 -11.39 11.96 0.14
C GLY A 19 -12.19 11.21 -0.93
N GLU A 20 -13.04 11.95 -1.64
CA GLU A 20 -13.97 11.41 -2.64
C GLU A 20 -13.48 11.61 -4.09
N ARG A 21 -12.27 12.14 -4.28
CA ARG A 21 -11.73 12.44 -5.62
C ARG A 21 -11.05 11.21 -6.21
N GLU A 22 -11.13 11.07 -7.53
CA GLU A 22 -10.63 9.91 -8.27
C GLU A 22 -9.10 9.74 -8.17
N PHE A 23 -8.35 10.85 -8.22
CA PHE A 23 -6.89 10.79 -8.19
C PHE A 23 -6.34 11.06 -6.78
N ALA A 24 -5.39 10.22 -6.36
CA ALA A 24 -4.75 10.31 -5.05
C ALA A 24 -4.17 11.70 -4.74
N LYS A 25 -3.55 12.36 -5.72
CA LYS A 25 -2.97 13.70 -5.57
C LYS A 25 -3.99 14.77 -5.12
N ASP A 26 -5.28 14.54 -5.34
CA ASP A 26 -6.34 15.49 -5.01
C ASP A 26 -6.98 15.17 -3.65
N ASN A 27 -6.62 14.08 -2.99
CA ASN A 27 -7.14 13.69 -1.67
C ASN A 27 -6.16 14.08 -0.54
N VAL A 28 -6.64 14.02 0.71
CA VAL A 28 -5.82 14.31 1.90
C VAL A 28 -5.03 13.07 2.28
N THR A 29 -3.73 13.21 2.48
CA THR A 29 -2.88 12.10 2.95
C THR A 29 -3.12 11.87 4.45
N LEU A 30 -3.46 10.63 4.81
CA LEU A 30 -3.53 10.18 6.21
C LEU A 30 -2.21 9.58 6.70
N GLY A 31 -1.46 8.93 5.81
CA GLY A 31 -0.17 8.34 6.14
C GLY A 31 0.49 7.64 4.96
N GLN A 32 1.80 7.40 5.08
CA GLN A 32 2.60 6.65 4.11
C GLN A 32 3.44 5.63 4.86
N PHE A 33 3.38 4.39 4.41
CA PHE A 33 4.09 3.27 5.03
C PHE A 33 4.88 2.53 3.96
N GLN A 34 6.06 2.04 4.32
CA GLN A 34 6.87 1.25 3.42
C GLN A 34 7.08 -0.14 4.02
N LEU A 35 6.68 -1.17 3.27
CA LEU A 35 7.03 -2.54 3.58
C LEU A 35 8.30 -2.87 2.80
N VAL A 36 9.42 -2.95 3.51
CA VAL A 36 10.75 -3.30 2.98
C VAL A 36 11.08 -4.77 3.24
N GLY A 37 12.06 -5.30 2.51
CA GLY A 37 12.56 -6.66 2.73
C GLY A 37 11.77 -7.74 1.99
N ILE A 38 11.10 -7.38 0.89
CA ILE A 38 10.39 -8.34 0.04
C ILE A 38 11.42 -9.18 -0.70
N PRO A 39 11.38 -10.53 -0.59
CA PRO A 39 12.27 -11.39 -1.36
C PRO A 39 12.07 -11.21 -2.88
N PRO A 40 13.14 -11.30 -3.69
CA PRO A 40 13.01 -11.24 -5.14
C PRO A 40 12.05 -12.31 -5.67
N ALA A 41 11.00 -11.87 -6.37
CA ALA A 41 10.01 -12.73 -7.00
C ALA A 41 9.42 -12.03 -8.24
N PRO A 42 8.83 -12.77 -9.19
CA PRO A 42 8.10 -12.16 -10.29
C PRO A 42 6.97 -11.26 -9.78
N ARG A 43 6.66 -10.20 -10.54
CA ARG A 43 5.54 -9.31 -10.29
C ARG A 43 4.25 -10.12 -10.09
N GLY A 44 3.43 -9.76 -9.11
CA GLY A 44 2.15 -10.43 -8.86
C GLY A 44 2.24 -11.69 -7.98
N VAL A 45 3.45 -12.19 -7.68
CA VAL A 45 3.65 -13.38 -6.83
C VAL A 45 3.61 -13.05 -5.34
N PRO A 46 4.34 -12.04 -4.82
CA PRO A 46 4.28 -11.70 -3.40
C PRO A 46 2.85 -11.35 -2.98
N GLN A 47 2.32 -12.00 -1.95
CA GLN A 47 0.99 -11.71 -1.41
C GLN A 47 1.13 -10.74 -0.24
N ILE A 48 0.58 -9.54 -0.39
CA ILE A 48 0.65 -8.47 0.61
C ILE A 48 -0.76 -8.24 1.12
N GLU A 49 -0.98 -8.58 2.39
CA GLU A 49 -2.21 -8.27 3.10
C GLU A 49 -2.08 -6.91 3.77
N VAL A 50 -3.06 -6.04 3.53
CA VAL A 50 -3.14 -4.70 4.12
C VAL A 50 -4.45 -4.64 4.87
N THR A 51 -4.36 -4.44 6.19
CA THR A 51 -5.51 -4.32 7.08
C THR A 51 -5.55 -2.91 7.65
N PHE A 52 -6.71 -2.27 7.52
CA PHE A 52 -7.01 -1.00 8.15
C PHE A 52 -7.90 -1.29 9.35
N ASP A 53 -7.41 -0.99 10.55
CA ASP A 53 -8.19 -1.04 11.76
C ASP A 53 -8.51 0.40 12.18
N ILE A 54 -9.80 0.71 12.28
CA ILE A 54 -10.29 2.02 12.74
C ILE A 54 -11.05 1.72 14.01
N ASP A 55 -10.53 2.20 15.13
CA ASP A 55 -11.17 1.98 16.42
C ASP A 55 -12.34 2.96 16.64
N ALA A 56 -13.09 2.74 17.72
CA ALA A 56 -14.29 3.53 18.02
C ALA A 56 -14.02 5.03 18.26
N ASN A 57 -12.75 5.44 18.41
CA ASN A 57 -12.34 6.82 18.61
C ASN A 57 -11.99 7.53 17.29
N GLY A 58 -12.04 6.83 16.15
CA GLY A 58 -11.59 7.34 14.86
C GLY A 58 -10.08 7.30 14.73
#